data_AF-A0A1M6JNC5-F1
#
_entry.id   AF-A0A1M6JNC5-F1
#
_cell.length_a   1.000
_cell.length_b   1.000
_cell.length_c   1.000
_cell.angle_alpha   90.00
_cell.angle_beta   90.00
_cell.angle_gamma   90.00
#
_symmetry.space_group_name_H-M   'P 1'
#
loop_
_entity.id
_entity.type
_entity.pdbx_description
1 polymer ?
#
loop_
_entity_poly.entity_id
_entity_poly.type
_entity_poly.pdbx_seq_one_letter_code
_entity_poly.pdbx_strand_id
1 'polypeptide(L)'
;MVGFIAKKFVWNFKTALITGLILSIVAPLIGTPIGVWVYGGLTGTVSDVFVLWLKNSGASIFTASFIPKIFNNFWDKTGTCLLVYALIKALPRQYKPSSYLKTIKQ
;
A
#
# COMPACT_ATOMS: atom_id res chain seq x y z
N MET A 1 -8.95 -6.71 1.16
CA MET A 1 -9.34 -5.85 0.00
C MET A 1 -8.68 -6.30 -1.29
N VAL A 2 -7.35 -6.40 -1.36
CA VAL A 2 -6.60 -6.78 -2.59
C VAL A 2 -7.04 -8.11 -3.21
N GLY A 3 -7.16 -9.17 -2.41
CA GLY A 3 -7.60 -10.48 -2.91
C GLY A 3 -9.04 -10.49 -3.45
N PHE A 4 -9.92 -9.64 -2.91
CA PHE A 4 -11.28 -9.47 -3.45
C PHE A 4 -11.27 -8.75 -4.80
N ILE A 5 -10.45 -7.69 -4.92
CA ILE A 5 -10.27 -6.97 -6.19
C ILE A 5 -9.66 -7.89 -7.24
N ALA A 6 -8.63 -8.66 -6.91
CA ALA A 6 -7.98 -9.61 -7.82
C ALA A 6 -8.90 -10.75 -8.28
N LYS A 7 -9.85 -11.17 -7.42
CA LYS A 7 -10.84 -12.20 -7.78
C LYS A 7 -11.94 -11.63 -8.68
N LYS A 8 -12.44 -10.43 -8.38
CA LYS A 8 -13.61 -9.81 -9.05
C LYS A 8 -13.26 -9.02 -10.31
N PHE A 9 -12.08 -8.39 -10.35
CA PHE A 9 -11.61 -7.56 -11.45
C PHE A 9 -10.37 -8.16 -12.10
N VAL A 10 -10.13 -7.75 -13.35
CA VAL A 10 -8.92 -8.11 -14.08
C VAL A 10 -7.73 -7.37 -13.49
N TRP A 11 -6.68 -8.10 -13.12
CA TRP A 11 -5.45 -7.48 -12.61
C TRP A 11 -4.61 -6.93 -13.77
N ASN A 12 -4.94 -5.72 -14.21
CA ASN A 12 -4.25 -4.94 -15.23
C ASN A 12 -3.56 -3.71 -14.59
N PHE A 13 -2.70 -3.03 -15.36
CA PHE A 13 -1.85 -1.94 -14.83
C PHE A 13 -2.65 -0.86 -14.10
N LYS A 14 -3.79 -0.43 -14.66
CA LYS A 14 -4.68 0.57 -14.03
C LYS A 14 -5.23 0.08 -12.69
N THR A 15 -5.74 -1.16 -12.63
CA THR A 15 -6.28 -1.75 -11.40
C THR A 15 -5.19 -1.90 -10.33
N ALA A 16 -3.99 -2.32 -10.72
CA ALA A 16 -2.84 -2.44 -9.82
C ALA A 16 -2.43 -1.08 -9.24
N LEU A 17 -2.33 -0.04 -10.08
CA LEU A 17 -1.98 1.31 -9.65
C LEU A 17 -3.03 1.89 -8.69
N ILE A 18 -4.31 1.86 -9.07
CA ILE A 18 -5.40 2.40 -8.25
C ILE A 18 -5.51 1.64 -6.91
N THR A 19 -5.37 0.31 -6.94
CA THR A 19 -5.39 -0.50 -5.72
C THR A 19 -4.24 -0.13 -4.79
N GLY A 20 -3.03 0.01 -5.33
CA GLY A 20 -1.86 0.45 -4.55
C GLY A 20 -2.04 1.81 -3.88
N LEU A 21 -2.54 2.79 -4.63
CA LEU A 21 -2.82 4.15 -4.14
C LEU A 21 -3.88 4.20 -3.04
N ILE A 22 -4.95 3.41 -3.17
CA ILE A 22 -5.98 3.33 -2.13
C ILE A 22 -5.39 2.70 -0.87
N LEU A 23 -4.64 1.61 -1.01
CA LEU A 23 -4.02 0.93 0.12
C LEU A 23 -3.02 1.81 0.86
N SER A 24 -2.30 2.69 0.15
CA SER A 24 -1.29 3.56 0.75
C SER A 24 -1.87 4.63 1.66
N ILE A 25 -3.16 4.94 1.52
CA ILE A 25 -3.86 5.88 2.41
C ILE A 25 -4.58 5.10 3.52
N VAL A 26 -5.31 4.04 3.16
CA VAL A 26 -6.14 3.28 4.10
C VAL A 26 -5.31 2.63 5.22
N ALA A 27 -4.12 2.11 4.91
CA ALA A 27 -3.31 1.48 5.96
C ALA A 27 -2.75 2.46 6.98
N PRO A 28 -2.10 3.58 6.59
CA PRO A 28 -1.70 4.60 7.55
C PRO A 28 -2.87 5.21 8.30
N LEU A 29 -4.05 5.35 7.67
CA LEU A 29 -5.22 5.93 8.33
C LEU A 29 -5.69 5.11 9.54
N ILE A 30 -5.64 3.78 9.43
CA ILE A 30 -6.00 2.87 10.53
C ILE A 30 -4.79 2.64 11.46
N GLY A 31 -3.60 2.48 10.88
CA GLY A 31 -2.38 2.15 11.62
C GLY A 31 -1.78 3.30 12.41
N THR A 32 -2.03 4.56 12.02
CA THR A 32 -1.49 5.73 12.74
C THR A 32 -2.19 5.97 14.08
N PRO A 33 -3.53 5.99 14.19
CA PRO A 33 -4.19 6.07 15.49
C PRO A 33 -3.73 4.98 16.46
N ILE A 34 -3.68 3.72 15.99
CA ILE A 34 -3.21 2.58 16.78
C ILE A 34 -1.75 2.79 17.18
N GLY A 35 -0.88 3.19 16.24
CA GLY A 35 0.53 3.38 16.53
C GLY A 35 0.82 4.55 17.46
N VAL A 36 0.01 5.62 17.41
CA VAL A 36 0.09 6.72 18.36
C VAL A 36 -0.37 6.27 19.75
N TRP A 37 -1.44 5.49 19.83
CA TRP A 37 -1.97 5.00 21.11
C TRP A 37 -1.05 3.99 21.80
N VAL A 38 -0.51 3.02 21.03
CA VAL A 38 0.34 1.94 21.58
C VAL A 38 1.79 2.39 21.77
N TYR A 39 2.35 3.13 20.81
CA TYR A 39 3.79 3.42 20.77
C TYR A 39 4.14 4.91 20.91
N GLY A 40 3.14 5.76 21.20
CA GLY A 40 3.35 7.21 21.32
C GLY A 40 3.76 7.88 20.00
N GLY A 41 3.56 7.20 18.86
CA GLY A 41 3.83 7.72 17.51
C GLY A 41 5.16 7.25 16.87
N LEU A 42 6.07 6.68 17.65
CA LEU A 42 7.34 6.13 17.17
C LEU A 42 7.23 4.60 17.10
N THR A 43 7.56 4.00 15.96
CA THR A 43 7.32 2.57 15.70
C THR A 43 8.59 1.72 15.60
N GLY A 44 9.77 2.29 15.86
CA GLY A 44 11.08 1.65 15.76
C GLY A 44 11.60 1.51 14.32
N THR A 45 11.11 2.32 13.39
CA THR A 45 11.47 2.23 11.95
C THR A 45 12.37 3.39 11.52
N VAL A 46 13.09 3.24 10.40
CA VAL A 46 13.94 4.32 9.84
C VAL A 46 13.13 5.61 9.58
N SER A 47 11.85 5.47 9.24
CA SER A 47 10.93 6.60 9.06
C SER A 47 10.70 7.44 10.32
N ASP A 48 11.01 6.91 11.51
CA ASP A 48 10.79 7.63 12.77
C ASP A 48 11.74 8.82 12.94
N VAL A 49 12.88 8.83 12.25
CA VAL A 49 13.74 10.02 12.17
C VAL A 49 12.94 11.18 11.57
N PHE A 50 12.14 10.91 10.54
CA PHE A 50 11.28 11.91 9.90
C PHE A 50 10.09 12.28 10.80
N VAL A 51 9.53 11.32 11.55
CA VAL A 51 8.49 11.58 12.57
C VAL A 51 9.02 12.53 13.67
N LEU A 52 10.21 12.26 14.21
CA LEU A 52 10.88 13.08 15.22
C LEU A 52 11.15 14.49 14.70
N TRP A 53 11.66 14.61 13.49
CA TRP A 53 11.89 15.91 12.86
C TRP A 53 10.59 16.71 12.72
N LEU A 54 9.51 16.11 12.23
CA LEU A 54 8.20 16.77 12.12
C LEU A 54 7.63 17.16 13.50
N LYS A 55 7.76 16.30 14.50
CA LYS A 55 7.33 16.57 15.88
C LYS A 55 8.10 17.76 16.46
N ASN A 56 9.43 17.79 16.30
CA ASN A 56 10.28 18.88 16.77
C ASN A 56 10.02 20.20 16.01
N SER A 57 9.51 20.11 14.79
CA SER A 57 9.06 21.27 14.00
C SER A 57 7.70 21.81 14.43
N GLY A 58 7.08 21.23 15.47
CA GLY A 58 5.80 21.66 16.04
C GLY A 58 4.56 20.93 15.49
N ALA A 59 4.73 19.89 14.66
CA ALA A 59 3.58 19.10 14.20
C ALA A 59 2.99 18.25 15.34
N SER A 60 1.67 18.06 15.32
CA SER A 60 1.01 17.15 16.26
C SER A 60 1.56 15.73 16.11
N ILE A 61 1.56 14.95 17.19
CA ILE A 61 2.09 13.58 17.16
C ILE A 61 1.41 12.69 16.11
N PHE A 62 0.12 12.94 15.86
CA PHE A 62 -0.63 12.27 14.82
C PHE A 62 -0.11 12.64 13.43
N THR A 63 -0.02 13.94 13.10
CA THR A 63 0.47 14.41 11.80
C THR A 63 1.91 13.99 11.55
N ALA A 64 2.76 14.12 12.58
CA ALA A 64 4.15 13.71 12.56
C ALA A 64 4.29 12.20 12.28
N SER A 65 3.38 11.37 12.79
CA SER A 65 3.38 9.92 12.54
C SER A 65 2.71 9.55 11.21
N PHE A 66 1.72 10.32 10.77
CA PHE A 66 0.88 10.01 9.60
C PHE A 66 1.60 10.28 8.28
N ILE A 67 2.23 11.45 8.15
CA ILE A 67 2.88 11.87 6.89
C ILE A 67 3.98 10.88 6.48
N PRO A 68 4.95 10.54 7.35
CA PRO A 68 6.02 9.59 6.99
C PRO A 68 5.46 8.21 6.63
N LYS A 69 4.41 7.77 7.34
CA LYS A 69 3.75 6.49 7.08
C LYS A 69 3.04 6.48 5.73
N ILE A 70 2.37 7.57 5.32
CA ILE A 70 1.81 7.69 3.97
C ILE A 70 2.90 7.54 2.91
N PHE A 71 4.00 8.27 3.02
CA PHE A 71 5.08 8.20 2.04
C PHE A 71 5.67 6.79 1.93
N ASN A 72 5.97 6.17 3.08
CA ASN A 72 6.51 4.81 3.08
C ASN A 72 5.52 3.79 2.50
N ASN A 73 4.24 3.87 2.88
CA ASN A 73 3.19 2.98 2.39
C ASN A 73 2.86 3.23 0.91
N PHE A 74 3.03 4.45 0.42
CA PHE A 74 2.85 4.78 -0.99
C PHE A 74 3.82 4.00 -1.86
N TRP A 75 5.11 4.04 -1.51
CA TRP A 75 6.13 3.30 -2.25
C TRP A 75 5.93 1.80 -2.15
N ASP A 76 5.77 1.29 -0.93
CA ASP A 76 5.60 -0.14 -0.66
C ASP A 76 4.38 -0.75 -1.37
N LYS A 77 3.19 -0.15 -1.20
CA LYS A 77 1.94 -0.75 -1.68
C LYS A 77 1.71 -0.52 -3.16
N THR A 78 2.11 0.62 -3.69
CA THR A 78 2.06 0.87 -5.14
C THR A 78 3.07 -0.02 -5.85
N GLY A 79 4.31 -0.07 -5.35
CA GLY A 79 5.36 -0.93 -5.88
C GLY A 79 4.96 -2.40 -5.87
N THR A 80 4.46 -2.90 -4.74
CA THR A 80 4.02 -4.30 -4.61
C THR A 80 2.85 -4.63 -5.54
N CYS A 81 1.86 -3.74 -5.70
CA CYS A 81 0.75 -4.01 -6.63
C CYS A 81 1.20 -4.06 -8.10
N LEU A 82 2.12 -3.18 -8.49
CA LEU A 82 2.72 -3.18 -9.83
C LEU A 82 3.61 -4.41 -10.05
N LEU A 83 4.34 -4.83 -9.02
CA LEU A 83 5.14 -6.07 -9.04
C LEU A 83 4.23 -7.28 -9.26
N VAL A 84 3.08 -7.37 -8.57
CA VAL A 84 2.09 -8.43 -8.80
C VAL A 84 1.57 -8.41 -10.25
N TYR A 85 1.35 -7.23 -10.83
CA TYR A 85 0.99 -7.13 -12.25
C TYR A 85 2.09 -7.68 -13.17
N ALA A 86 3.35 -7.33 -12.92
CA ALA A 86 4.48 -7.86 -13.69
C ALA A 86 4.61 -9.38 -13.55
N LEU A 87 4.46 -9.91 -12.33
CA LEU A 87 4.46 -11.36 -12.06
C LEU A 87 3.36 -12.08 -12.83
N ILE A 88 2.11 -11.60 -12.79
CA ILE A 88 1.00 -12.23 -13.52
C ILE A 88 1.26 -12.23 -15.04
N LYS A 89 1.91 -11.20 -15.56
CA LYS A 89 2.30 -11.14 -16.98
C LYS A 89 3.35 -12.20 -17.31
N ALA A 90 4.33 -12.40 -16.44
CA ALA A 90 5.43 -13.37 -16.59
C ALA A 90 5.02 -14.83 -16.35
N LEU A 91 3.92 -15.09 -15.62
CA LEU A 91 3.47 -16.45 -15.34
C LEU A 91 3.08 -17.24 -16.62
N PRO A 92 3.37 -18.55 -16.68
CA PRO A 92 2.84 -19.44 -17.73
C PRO A 92 1.30 -19.47 -17.71
N ARG A 93 0.66 -19.64 -18.87
CA ARG A 93 -0.82 -19.59 -19.01
C ARG A 93 -1.57 -20.48 -18.01
N GLN A 94 -1.03 -21.65 -17.68
CA GLN A 94 -1.62 -22.62 -16.74
C GLN A 94 -1.76 -22.11 -15.30
N TYR A 95 -0.94 -21.13 -14.89
CA TYR A 95 -0.97 -20.54 -13.54
C TYR A 95 -1.56 -19.13 -13.52
N LYS A 96 -2.04 -18.63 -14.67
CA LYS A 96 -2.67 -17.31 -14.70
C LYS A 96 -4.04 -17.39 -14.04
N PRO A 97 -4.41 -16.42 -13.19
CA PRO A 97 -5.70 -16.42 -12.52
C PRO A 97 -6.84 -16.38 -13.54
N SER A 98 -7.93 -17.10 -13.28
CA SER A 98 -9.09 -17.20 -14.19
C SER A 98 -9.67 -15.83 -14.57
N SER A 99 -9.59 -14.85 -13.67
CA SER A 99 -10.01 -13.46 -13.91
C SER A 99 -9.18 -12.78 -15.01
N TYR A 100 -7.91 -13.14 -15.15
CA TYR A 100 -7.02 -12.63 -16.21
C TYR A 100 -7.24 -13.35 -17.54
N LEU A 101 -7.53 -14.65 -17.52
CA LEU A 101 -7.79 -15.43 -18.72
C LEU A 101 -9.10 -15.03 -19.43
N LYS A 102 -10.12 -14.56 -18.68
CA LYS A 102 -11.36 -14.01 -19.26
C LYS A 102 -11.12 -12.84 -20.21
N THR A 103 -10.07 -12.05 -19.98
CA THR A 103 -9.72 -10.89 -20.82
C THR A 103 -9.04 -11.27 -22.13
N ILE A 104 -8.39 -12.44 -22.21
CA ILE A 104 -7.69 -12.89 -23.44
C ILE A 104 -8.64 -13.67 -24.37
N LYS A 105 -9.79 -14.12 -23.85
CA LYS A 105 -10.82 -14.85 -24.63
C LYS A 105 -11.91 -13.94 -25.23
N GLN A 106 -11.90 -12.64 -24.94
CA GLN A 106 -12.66 -11.60 -25.65
C GLN A 106 -11.76 -10.96 -26.70
#